data_AF-A0A2J8PM82-F1
#
_entry.id   AF-A0A2J8PM82-F1
#
_cell.length_a   1.000
_cell.length_b   1.000
_cell.length_c   1.000
_cell.angle_alpha   90.00
_cell.angle_beta   90.00
_cell.angle_gamma   90.00
#
_symmetry.space_group_name_H-M   'P 1'
#
loop_
_entity.id
_entity.type
_entity.pdbx_description
1 polymer ?
#
loop_
_entity_poly.entity_id
_entity_poly.type
_entity_poly.pdbx_seq_one_letter_code
_entity_poly.pdbx_strand_id
1 'polypeptide(L)'
;SIGSEPHEDHVFLVANFSQIETLTSVFQKKLCIQDLCAMEDHNCEQLCVNVPGSFVCQCYSGYALAEDGKRCVAVDYCASENHGCEHECVNADGSYLCQCHEGFALNPDKKTCTKIDYCASSNHGCQHECVNTDDSYSCHCLKGFTLNPDKKTCRRINYCALNKPGCEHECVNTEESYYC
;
A
#
# COMPACT_ATOMS: atom_id res chain seq x y z
N SER A 1 18.99 35.51 5.08
CA SER A 1 20.31 36.09 5.38
C SER A 1 20.97 35.14 6.37
N ILE A 2 21.86 34.26 5.92
CA ILE A 2 22.56 33.31 6.79
C ILE A 2 24.02 33.75 6.78
N GLY A 3 24.34 34.70 7.64
CA GLY A 3 25.70 35.08 7.96
C GLY A 3 25.73 35.31 9.46
N SER A 4 26.35 34.39 10.19
CA SER A 4 26.67 34.59 11.61
C SER A 4 27.67 35.72 11.76
N GLU A 5 27.62 36.45 12.89
CA GLU A 5 28.63 37.45 13.24
C GLU A 5 30.04 36.82 13.27
N PRO A 6 31.07 37.53 12.76
CA PRO A 6 32.42 36.98 12.70
C PRO A 6 32.98 36.79 14.11
N HIS A 7 33.24 35.55 14.50
CA HIS A 7 34.03 35.22 15.70
C HIS A 7 35.45 35.77 15.52
N GLU A 8 36.01 36.45 16.54
CA GLU A 8 37.38 36.99 16.51
C GLU A 8 38.44 35.93 16.18
N ASP A 9 38.15 34.64 16.44
CA ASP A 9 39.02 33.50 16.18
C ASP A 9 39.18 33.13 14.69
N HIS A 10 38.45 33.81 13.79
CA HIS A 10 38.53 33.58 12.33
C HIS A 10 39.02 34.80 11.54
N VAL A 11 39.53 35.84 12.23
CA VAL A 11 40.10 37.02 11.59
C VAL A 11 41.58 36.78 11.31
N PHE A 12 41.92 36.50 10.05
CA PHE A 12 43.31 36.42 9.60
C PHE A 12 43.81 37.80 9.18
N LEU A 13 44.70 38.39 9.98
CA LEU A 13 45.41 39.61 9.61
C LEU A 13 46.48 39.29 8.57
N VAL A 14 46.46 40.04 7.47
CA VAL A 14 47.39 39.92 6.33
C VAL A 14 48.26 41.16 6.25
N ALA A 15 49.57 40.97 6.06
CA ALA A 15 50.56 42.04 6.06
C ALA A 15 50.60 42.82 4.74
N ASN A 16 50.11 42.25 3.63
CA ASN A 16 50.05 42.91 2.33
C ASN A 16 49.07 42.22 1.36
N PHE A 17 48.82 42.85 0.22
CA PHE A 17 47.90 42.36 -0.81
C PHE A 17 48.31 41.00 -1.41
N SER A 18 49.61 40.70 -1.51
CA SER A 18 50.09 39.40 -2.01
C SER A 18 49.68 38.23 -1.11
N GLN A 19 49.59 38.46 0.20
CA GLN A 19 49.08 37.47 1.15
C GLN A 19 47.58 37.25 1.03
N ILE A 20 46.82 38.29 0.64
CA ILE A 20 45.38 38.15 0.31
C ILE A 20 45.22 37.24 -0.90
N GLU A 21 45.92 37.51 -2.00
CA GLU A 21 45.84 36.68 -3.21
C GLU A 21 46.24 35.22 -2.94
N THR A 22 47.27 35.01 -2.13
CA THR A 22 47.71 33.66 -1.72
C THR A 22 46.64 32.95 -0.89
N LEU A 23 46.06 33.62 0.10
CA LEU A 23 44.99 33.07 0.92
C LEU A 23 43.73 32.81 0.09
N THR A 24 43.30 33.75 -0.76
CA THR A 24 42.17 33.58 -1.67
C THR A 24 42.40 32.41 -2.63
N SER A 25 43.61 32.23 -3.14
CA SER A 25 43.98 31.07 -3.98
C SER A 25 43.93 29.75 -3.20
N VAL A 26 44.43 29.73 -1.96
CA VAL A 26 44.32 28.55 -1.08
C VAL A 26 42.86 28.27 -0.72
N PHE A 27 42.06 29.28 -0.40
CA PHE A 27 40.64 29.16 -0.10
C PHE A 27 39.86 28.71 -1.34
N GLN A 28 40.12 29.26 -2.53
CA GLN A 28 39.53 28.77 -3.78
C GLN A 28 39.93 27.32 -4.03
N LYS A 29 41.21 26.96 -3.89
CA LYS A 29 41.67 25.58 -4.07
C LYS A 29 41.09 24.59 -3.05
N LYS A 30 40.74 25.07 -1.85
CA LYS A 30 40.28 24.24 -0.72
C LYS A 30 38.75 24.23 -0.56
N LEU A 31 38.04 25.29 -0.99
CA LEU A 31 36.57 25.41 -0.95
C LEU A 31 35.90 25.27 -2.32
N CYS A 32 36.56 25.60 -3.43
CA CYS A 32 36.03 25.28 -4.75
C CYS A 32 36.30 23.79 -5.01
N ILE A 33 35.44 22.95 -4.45
CA ILE A 33 35.32 21.56 -4.87
C ILE A 33 34.92 21.65 -6.35
N GLN A 34 35.82 21.23 -7.24
CA GLN A 34 35.52 21.16 -8.67
C GLN A 34 34.25 20.32 -8.83
N ASP A 35 33.23 20.84 -9.51
CA ASP A 35 31.98 20.09 -9.73
C ASP A 35 32.20 19.07 -10.84
N LEU A 36 32.70 17.89 -10.46
CA LEU A 36 32.99 16.83 -11.43
C LEU A 36 31.72 16.42 -12.18
N CYS A 37 30.55 16.45 -11.54
CA CYS A 37 29.27 16.10 -12.15
C CYS A 37 28.83 17.08 -13.24
N ALA A 38 29.28 18.33 -13.19
CA ALA A 38 29.03 19.33 -14.24
C ALA A 38 30.06 19.28 -15.38
N MET A 39 31.23 18.69 -15.14
CA MET A 39 32.36 18.69 -16.06
C MET A 39 32.33 17.53 -17.06
N GLU A 40 31.93 16.34 -16.61
CA GLU A 40 31.89 15.11 -17.42
C GLU A 40 30.68 14.24 -17.08
N ASP A 41 30.26 13.40 -18.04
CA ASP A 41 29.24 12.38 -17.81
C ASP A 41 29.90 11.14 -17.17
N HIS A 42 29.55 10.89 -15.91
CA HIS A 42 30.10 9.79 -15.12
C HIS A 42 29.34 8.47 -15.28
N ASN A 43 28.34 8.42 -16.17
CA ASN A 43 27.44 7.30 -16.40
C ASN A 43 26.68 6.86 -15.12
N CYS A 44 26.31 7.81 -14.26
CA CYS A 44 25.39 7.53 -13.16
C CYS A 44 23.98 7.34 -13.71
N GLU A 45 23.30 6.26 -13.36
CA GLU A 45 21.96 5.99 -13.89
C GLU A 45 20.92 7.03 -13.44
N GLN A 46 21.07 7.55 -12.22
CA GLN A 46 20.12 8.51 -11.62
C GLN A 46 20.81 9.81 -11.20
N LEU A 47 21.44 9.86 -10.02
CA LEU A 47 22.11 11.07 -9.53
C LEU A 47 23.64 10.93 -9.58
N CYS A 48 24.32 11.99 -10.01
CA CYS A 48 25.72 12.23 -9.72
C CYS A 48 25.82 13.25 -8.58
N VAL A 49 26.56 12.90 -7.52
CA VAL A 49 26.78 13.77 -6.38
C VAL A 49 28.27 14.04 -6.25
N ASN A 50 28.63 15.32 -6.26
CA ASN A 50 30.01 15.76 -6.11
C ASN A 50 30.43 15.64 -4.63
N VAL A 51 31.59 15.03 -4.38
CA VAL A 51 32.19 14.88 -3.05
C VAL A 51 33.61 15.48 -3.06
N PRO A 52 34.19 15.84 -1.91
CA PRO A 52 35.54 16.41 -1.90
C PRO A 52 36.57 15.51 -2.61
N GLY A 53 37.04 15.94 -3.77
CA GLY A 53 38.05 15.24 -4.58
C GLY A 53 37.53 14.10 -5.47
N SER A 54 36.21 13.86 -5.57
CA SER A 54 35.62 12.83 -6.44
C SER A 54 34.15 13.11 -6.72
N PHE A 55 33.48 12.20 -7.43
CA PHE A 55 32.02 12.10 -7.46
C PHE A 55 31.60 10.71 -6.93
N VAL A 56 30.32 10.57 -6.60
CA VAL A 56 29.66 9.30 -6.34
C VAL A 56 28.30 9.28 -7.03
N CYS A 57 27.87 8.12 -7.53
CA CYS A 57 26.50 7.96 -8.00
C CYS A 57 25.57 7.69 -6.80
N GLN A 58 24.37 8.25 -6.85
CA GLN A 58 23.30 8.01 -5.87
C GLN A 58 22.00 7.67 -6.58
N CYS A 59 21.12 6.98 -5.85
CA CYS A 59 19.82 6.56 -6.34
C CYS A 59 18.70 7.31 -5.61
N TYR A 60 17.55 7.47 -6.29
CA TYR A 60 16.31 7.93 -5.68
C TYR A 60 15.82 6.95 -4.61
N SER A 61 14.90 7.42 -3.76
CA SER A 61 14.21 6.55 -2.79
C SER A 61 13.58 5.35 -3.49
N GLY A 62 13.70 4.17 -2.87
CA GLY A 62 13.25 2.91 -3.48
C GLY A 62 14.29 2.20 -4.35
N TYR A 63 15.51 2.75 -4.50
CA TYR A 63 16.59 2.14 -5.28
C TYR A 63 17.90 2.06 -4.49
N ALA A 64 18.65 0.98 -4.69
CA ALA A 64 19.98 0.76 -4.14
C ALA A 64 21.03 0.81 -5.25
N LEU A 65 22.21 1.33 -4.92
CA LEU A 65 23.34 1.36 -5.84
C LEU A 65 23.85 -0.07 -6.05
N ALA A 66 23.97 -0.48 -7.30
CA ALA A 66 24.50 -1.78 -7.69
C ALA A 66 26.02 -1.88 -7.38
N GLU A 67 26.56 -3.10 -7.41
CA GLU A 67 27.99 -3.35 -7.13
C GLU A 67 28.96 -2.62 -8.06
N ASP A 68 28.51 -2.24 -9.26
CA ASP A 68 29.31 -1.42 -10.18
C ASP A 68 29.43 0.06 -9.77
N GLY A 69 28.71 0.47 -8.73
CA GLY A 69 28.73 1.82 -8.20
C GLY A 69 28.07 2.86 -9.11
N LYS A 70 27.31 2.45 -10.15
CA LYS A 70 26.72 3.34 -11.16
C LYS A 70 25.24 3.12 -11.40
N ARG A 71 24.81 1.86 -11.43
CA ARG A 71 23.41 1.49 -11.69
C ARG A 71 22.58 1.51 -10.41
N CYS A 72 21.28 1.76 -10.56
CA CYS A 72 20.32 1.81 -9.48
C CYS A 72 19.29 0.68 -9.65
N VAL A 73 19.32 -0.29 -8.73
CA VAL A 73 18.38 -1.42 -8.73
C VAL A 73 17.25 -1.15 -7.74
N ALA A 74 16.01 -1.47 -8.11
CA ALA A 74 14.88 -1.32 -7.21
C ALA A 74 15.11 -2.14 -5.93
N VAL A 75 14.87 -1.52 -4.77
CA VAL A 75 14.96 -2.20 -3.47
C VAL A 75 13.73 -3.08 -3.33
N ASP A 76 13.98 -4.38 -3.20
CA ASP A 76 12.96 -5.32 -2.78
C ASP A 76 12.93 -5.34 -1.25
N TYR A 77 12.11 -4.46 -0.68
CA TYR A 77 11.88 -4.37 0.75
C TYR A 77 11.36 -5.70 1.29
N CYS A 78 10.49 -6.40 0.56
CA CYS A 78 9.97 -7.71 0.97
C CYS A 78 11.04 -8.81 1.05
N ALA A 79 12.09 -8.75 0.23
CA ALA A 79 13.19 -9.69 0.28
C ALA A 79 14.25 -9.36 1.36
N SER A 80 14.24 -8.13 1.90
CA SER A 80 15.28 -7.68 2.84
C SER A 80 15.22 -8.38 4.20
N GLU A 81 14.03 -8.69 4.70
CA GLU A 81 13.82 -9.42 5.95
C GLU A 81 12.42 -10.06 5.97
N ASN A 82 12.18 -10.96 6.91
CA ASN A 82 10.85 -11.51 7.12
C ASN A 82 10.00 -10.53 7.94
N HIS A 83 9.16 -9.77 7.23
CA HIS A 83 8.28 -8.75 7.80
C HIS A 83 7.13 -9.27 8.65
N GLY A 84 6.91 -10.59 8.67
CA GLY A 84 5.86 -11.22 9.46
C GLY A 84 4.46 -10.95 8.95
N CYS A 85 4.29 -10.74 7.63
CA CYS A 85 2.98 -10.69 7.00
C CYS A 85 2.32 -12.08 7.05
N GLU A 86 1.06 -12.16 7.45
CA GLU A 86 0.33 -13.43 7.49
C GLU A 86 0.05 -14.00 6.09
N HIS A 87 -0.27 -13.12 5.14
CA HIS A 87 -0.50 -13.47 3.75
C HIS A 87 0.65 -12.95 2.87
N GLU A 88 0.46 -11.84 2.17
CA GLU A 88 1.42 -11.34 1.19
C GLU A 88 2.19 -10.12 1.72
N CYS A 89 3.48 -10.04 1.39
CA CYS A 89 4.25 -8.81 1.48
C CYS A 89 4.29 -8.17 0.10
N VAL A 90 4.01 -6.88 0.02
CA VAL A 90 4.15 -6.12 -1.24
C VAL A 90 5.07 -4.91 -1.03
N ASN A 91 5.91 -4.67 -2.03
CA ASN A 91 6.81 -3.52 -2.04
C ASN A 91 6.00 -2.23 -2.14
N ALA A 92 6.34 -1.25 -1.31
CA ALA A 92 5.74 0.06 -1.23
C ALA A 92 6.81 1.14 -1.44
N ASP A 93 6.40 2.38 -1.71
CA ASP A 93 7.36 3.47 -1.89
C ASP A 93 8.17 3.69 -0.60
N GLY A 94 9.46 3.40 -0.66
CA GLY A 94 10.38 3.49 0.47
C GLY A 94 10.21 2.42 1.56
N SER A 95 9.36 1.39 1.38
CA SER A 95 9.00 0.43 2.44
C SER A 95 8.37 -0.86 1.87
N TYR A 96 7.81 -1.69 2.75
CA TYR A 96 6.86 -2.75 2.44
C TYR A 96 5.50 -2.46 3.09
N LEU A 97 4.48 -3.20 2.67
CA LEU A 97 3.22 -3.35 3.40
C LEU A 97 2.74 -4.80 3.31
N CYS A 98 1.99 -5.26 4.33
CA CYS A 98 1.33 -6.55 4.28
C CYS A 98 -0.05 -6.41 3.64
N GLN A 99 -0.40 -7.37 2.79
CA GLN A 99 -1.68 -7.43 2.09
C GLN A 99 -2.36 -8.76 2.36
N CYS A 100 -3.66 -8.71 2.63
CA CYS A 100 -4.48 -9.90 2.80
C CYS A 100 -5.04 -10.38 1.45
N HIS A 101 -5.19 -11.69 1.30
CA HIS A 101 -5.94 -12.27 0.18
C HIS A 101 -7.41 -11.81 0.17
N GLU A 102 -8.08 -12.03 -0.97
CA GLU A 102 -9.50 -11.74 -1.13
C GLU A 102 -10.34 -12.43 -0.05
N GLY A 103 -11.34 -11.72 0.49
CA GLY A 103 -12.17 -12.20 1.59
C GLY A 103 -11.60 -11.95 3.00
N PHE A 104 -10.43 -11.31 3.12
CA PHE A 104 -9.80 -11.00 4.40
C PHE A 104 -9.52 -9.50 4.55
N ALA A 105 -9.66 -8.99 5.78
CA ALA A 105 -9.32 -7.63 6.14
C ALA A 105 -8.02 -7.59 6.95
N LEU A 106 -7.16 -6.62 6.63
CA LEU A 106 -5.92 -6.38 7.37
C LEU A 106 -6.25 -5.81 8.75
N ASN A 107 -5.68 -6.43 9.79
CA ASN A 107 -5.88 -6.03 11.16
C ASN A 107 -5.09 -4.74 11.50
N PRO A 108 -5.41 -4.08 12.64
CA PRO A 108 -4.73 -2.85 13.05
C PRO A 108 -3.22 -2.99 13.29
N ASP A 109 -2.72 -4.22 13.51
CA ASP A 109 -1.29 -4.52 13.60
C ASP A 109 -0.56 -4.43 12.25
N LYS A 110 -1.32 -4.27 11.15
CA LYS A 110 -0.85 -4.20 9.76
C LYS A 110 -0.11 -5.45 9.29
N LYS A 111 -0.32 -6.59 9.93
CA LYS A 111 0.38 -7.85 9.63
C LYS A 111 -0.56 -9.05 9.53
N THR A 112 -1.55 -9.12 10.40
CA THR A 112 -2.49 -10.25 10.45
C THR A 112 -3.77 -9.94 9.69
N CYS A 113 -4.47 -11.00 9.29
CA CYS A 113 -5.62 -10.96 8.41
C CYS A 113 -6.79 -11.70 9.07
N THR A 114 -7.95 -11.04 9.14
CA THR A 114 -9.18 -11.66 9.65
C THR A 114 -10.15 -11.86 8.50
N LYS A 115 -10.78 -13.05 8.40
CA LYS A 115 -11.82 -13.30 7.40
C LYS A 115 -12.95 -12.28 7.59
N ILE A 116 -13.36 -11.65 6.51
CA ILE A 116 -14.43 -10.66 6.53
C ILE A 116 -15.73 -11.38 6.85
N ASP A 117 -16.37 -10.96 7.93
CA ASP A 117 -17.75 -11.34 8.21
C ASP A 117 -18.68 -10.32 7.53
N TYR A 118 -19.14 -10.68 6.34
CA TYR A 118 -20.06 -9.87 5.56
C TYR A 118 -21.46 -9.78 6.18
N CYS A 119 -21.83 -10.74 7.03
CA CYS A 119 -23.09 -10.75 7.78
C CYS A 119 -23.01 -9.97 9.10
N ALA A 120 -21.82 -9.67 9.63
CA ALA A 120 -21.65 -8.85 10.83
C ALA A 120 -22.11 -7.39 10.62
N SER A 121 -22.20 -6.94 9.37
CA SER A 121 -22.79 -5.64 9.04
C SER A 121 -24.30 -5.65 9.28
N SER A 122 -24.80 -4.78 10.14
CA SER A 122 -26.24 -4.62 10.41
C SER A 122 -27.07 -4.23 9.17
N ASN A 123 -26.42 -3.82 8.08
CA ASN A 123 -27.05 -3.39 6.83
C ASN A 123 -26.87 -4.40 5.68
N HIS A 124 -26.64 -5.69 5.96
CA HIS A 124 -26.54 -6.72 4.92
C HIS A 124 -27.83 -6.87 4.09
N GLY A 125 -28.97 -6.36 4.55
CA GLY A 125 -30.20 -6.22 3.75
C GLY A 125 -30.92 -7.52 3.42
N CYS A 126 -30.58 -8.63 4.10
CA CYS A 126 -31.34 -9.88 3.99
C CYS A 126 -32.62 -9.75 4.81
N GLN A 127 -33.77 -10.14 4.25
CA GLN A 127 -35.03 -10.12 4.97
C GLN A 127 -35.06 -11.15 6.11
N HIS A 128 -34.47 -12.33 5.87
CA HIS A 128 -34.38 -13.41 6.83
C HIS A 128 -32.90 -13.65 7.18
N GLU A 129 -32.35 -14.83 6.87
CA GLU A 129 -31.02 -15.22 7.31
C GLU A 129 -29.94 -14.70 6.35
N CYS A 130 -28.80 -14.29 6.91
CA CYS A 130 -27.58 -13.99 6.17
C CYS A 130 -26.58 -15.13 6.39
N VAL A 131 -25.96 -15.59 5.30
CA VAL A 131 -24.94 -16.64 5.34
C VAL A 131 -23.69 -16.13 4.64
N ASN A 132 -22.57 -16.09 5.36
CA ASN A 132 -21.27 -15.76 4.77
C ASN A 132 -20.89 -16.79 3.71
N THR A 133 -20.37 -16.31 2.58
CA THR A 133 -19.71 -17.11 1.56
C THR A 133 -18.21 -16.79 1.57
N ASP A 134 -17.42 -17.42 0.69
CA ASP A 134 -15.97 -17.18 0.69
C ASP A 134 -15.63 -15.73 0.29
N ASP A 135 -16.32 -15.18 -0.70
CA ASP A 135 -16.02 -13.84 -1.24
C ASP A 135 -17.09 -12.77 -0.88
N SER A 136 -18.15 -13.15 -0.17
CA SER A 136 -19.32 -12.29 0.09
C SER A 136 -20.29 -12.91 1.12
N TYR A 137 -21.59 -12.68 0.92
CA TYR A 137 -22.69 -13.30 1.64
C TYR A 137 -23.88 -13.57 0.73
N SER A 138 -24.77 -14.44 1.18
CA SER A 138 -26.04 -14.74 0.53
C SER A 138 -27.18 -14.69 1.54
N CYS A 139 -28.39 -14.36 1.06
CA CYS A 139 -29.59 -14.34 1.88
C CYS A 139 -30.36 -15.64 1.72
N HIS A 140 -30.74 -16.23 2.84
CA HIS A 140 -31.53 -17.45 2.91
C HIS A 140 -32.90 -17.16 3.52
N CYS A 141 -33.92 -17.83 3.00
CA CYS A 141 -35.28 -17.70 3.50
C CYS A 141 -35.59 -18.84 4.47
N LEU A 142 -36.24 -18.50 5.59
CA LEU A 142 -36.84 -19.47 6.49
C LEU A 142 -37.78 -20.45 5.77
N LYS A 143 -38.01 -21.61 6.39
CA LYS A 143 -38.91 -22.65 5.86
C LYS A 143 -40.29 -22.07 5.50
N GLY A 144 -40.81 -22.47 4.34
CA GLY A 144 -42.07 -21.95 3.80
C GLY A 144 -41.95 -20.68 2.97
N PHE A 145 -40.73 -20.19 2.74
CA PHE A 145 -40.45 -19.03 1.89
C PHE A 145 -39.44 -19.37 0.79
N THR A 146 -39.54 -18.65 -0.32
CA THR A 146 -38.56 -18.71 -1.41
C THR A 146 -37.94 -17.33 -1.60
N LEU A 147 -36.65 -17.31 -1.94
CA LEU A 147 -35.91 -16.09 -2.24
C LEU A 147 -36.46 -15.44 -3.51
N ASN A 148 -36.66 -14.13 -3.46
CA ASN A 148 -37.08 -13.34 -4.60
C ASN A 148 -35.89 -13.08 -5.56
N PRO A 149 -36.16 -12.63 -6.81
CA PRO A 149 -35.11 -12.32 -7.78
C PRO A 149 -34.13 -11.23 -7.34
N ASP A 150 -34.52 -10.39 -6.38
CA ASP A 150 -33.63 -9.38 -5.77
C ASP A 150 -32.54 -10.01 -4.87
N LYS A 151 -32.61 -11.33 -4.62
CA LYS A 151 -31.69 -12.10 -3.77
C LYS A 151 -31.63 -11.62 -2.31
N LYS A 152 -32.61 -10.82 -1.87
CA LYS A 152 -32.65 -10.19 -0.54
C LYS A 152 -33.95 -10.47 0.20
N THR A 153 -35.07 -10.39 -0.51
CA THR A 153 -36.40 -10.55 0.08
C THR A 153 -36.93 -11.95 -0.13
N CYS A 154 -37.85 -12.35 0.74
CA CYS A 154 -38.43 -13.67 0.81
C CYS A 154 -39.94 -13.55 0.62
N ARG A 155 -40.49 -14.31 -0.33
CA ARG A 155 -41.94 -14.46 -0.49
C ARG A 155 -42.38 -15.81 0.03
N ARG A 156 -43.56 -15.85 0.64
CA ARG A 156 -44.18 -17.11 1.08
C ARG A 156 -44.40 -18.01 -0.14
N ILE A 157 -44.07 -19.29 0.02
CA ILE A 157 -44.37 -20.30 -0.99
C ILE A 157 -45.89 -20.49 -1.00
N ASN A 158 -46.49 -20.35 -2.18
CA ASN A 158 -47.87 -20.75 -2.40
C ASN A 158 -47.86 -22.15 -3.01
N TYR A 159 -48.00 -23.16 -2.15
CA TYR A 159 -47.98 -24.57 -2.54
C TYR A 159 -49.17 -24.94 -3.43
N CYS A 160 -50.29 -24.22 -3.32
CA CYS A 160 -51.43 -24.39 -4.24
C CYS A 160 -51.15 -23.85 -5.64
N ALA A 161 -50.21 -22.90 -5.79
CA ALA A 161 -49.80 -22.33 -7.07
C ALA A 161 -48.60 -23.06 -7.70
N LEU A 162 -47.94 -23.97 -6.97
CA LEU A 162 -46.91 -24.85 -7.51
C LEU A 162 -47.59 -25.99 -8.30
N ASN A 163 -47.06 -26.31 -9.49
CA ASN A 163 -47.64 -27.21 -10.50
C ASN A 163 -48.52 -28.36 -9.94
N LYS A 164 -49.84 -28.17 -10.08
CA LYS A 164 -50.94 -29.13 -9.88
C LYS A 164 -51.03 -29.78 -8.50
N PRO A 165 -51.59 -29.10 -7.49
CA PRO A 165 -52.21 -29.81 -6.38
C PRO A 165 -53.33 -30.67 -6.96
N GLY A 166 -53.28 -31.99 -6.78
CA GLY A 166 -54.31 -32.92 -7.27
C GLY A 166 -55.65 -32.80 -6.52
N CYS A 167 -56.04 -31.60 -6.10
CA CYS A 167 -57.27 -31.32 -5.38
C CYS A 167 -58.47 -31.36 -6.32
N GLU A 168 -59.52 -32.05 -5.93
CA GLU A 168 -60.80 -32.09 -6.64
C GLU A 168 -61.62 -30.81 -6.38
N HIS A 169 -61.45 -30.20 -5.21
CA HIS A 169 -62.17 -28.99 -4.78
C HIS A 169 -61.21 -27.87 -4.36
N GLU A 170 -61.22 -27.49 -3.07
CA GLU A 170 -60.43 -26.38 -2.56
C GLU A 170 -59.01 -26.82 -2.19
N CYS A 171 -58.03 -25.97 -2.49
CA CYS A 171 -56.66 -26.11 -2.01
C CYS A 171 -56.41 -25.06 -0.92
N VAL A 172 -56.01 -25.51 0.26
CA VAL A 172 -55.67 -24.61 1.36
C VAL A 172 -54.15 -24.60 1.55
N ASN A 173 -53.56 -23.42 1.39
CA ASN A 173 -52.13 -23.21 1.58
C ASN A 173 -51.77 -23.16 3.07
N THR A 174 -50.78 -23.94 3.48
CA THR A 174 -50.27 -23.97 4.86
C THR A 174 -48.83 -23.44 4.91
N GLU A 175 -48.22 -23.44 6.10
CA GLU A 175 -46.83 -22.97 6.27
C GLU A 175 -45.81 -23.91 5.61
N GLU A 176 -46.07 -25.22 5.63
CA GLU A 176 -45.12 -26.24 5.14
C GLU A 176 -45.58 -26.95 3.85
N SER A 177 -46.87 -26.87 3.50
CA SER A 177 -47.44 -27.60 2.35
C SER A 177 -48.82 -27.03 1.96
N TYR A 178 -49.66 -27.84 1.31
CA TYR A 178 -51.07 -27.60 1.10
C TYR A 178 -51.89 -28.83 1.50
N TYR A 179 -53.20 -28.65 1.68
CA TYR A 179 -54.15 -29.76 1.74
C TYR A 179 -55.38 -29.50 0.86
N CYS A 180 -56.04 -30.61 0.53
CA CYS A 180 -57.39 -30.70 0.02
C CYS A 180 -58.22 -31.43 1.11
#